data_AF-A0A956US80-F1
#
_entry.id   AF-A0A956US80-F1
#
_cell.length_a   1.000
_cell.length_b   1.000
_cell.length_c   1.000
_cell.angle_alpha   90.00
_cell.angle_beta   90.00
_cell.angle_gamma   90.00
#
_symmetry.space_group_name_H-M   'P 1'
#
loop_
_entity.id
_entity.type
_entity.pdbx_description
1 polymer ?
#
loop_
_entity_poly.entity_id
_entity_poly.type
_entity_poly.pdbx_seq_one_letter_code
_entity_poly.pdbx_strand_id
1 'polypeptide(L)' 'MEAPIGPGPTGISLTNIKVCVRCGLRYDWRKSPSTLKMTYCGSLCEAGDLGFTLDALLQLKREDVIPAKGAEAEPATV' A
#
# COMPACT_ATOMS: atom_id res chain seq x y z
N MET A 1 33.67 -25.89 1.90
CA MET A 1 32.40 -26.63 1.74
C MET A 1 31.30 -25.60 1.63
N GLU A 2 31.13 -25.05 0.42
CA GLU A 2 30.02 -24.14 0.11
C GLU A 2 28.77 -24.99 -0.11
N ALA A 3 27.75 -24.79 0.74
CA ALA A 3 26.45 -25.39 0.52
C ALA A 3 25.87 -24.81 -0.78
N PRO A 4 25.41 -25.64 -1.73
CA PRO A 4 24.71 -25.12 -2.90
C PRO A 4 23.45 -24.42 -2.42
N ILE A 5 23.32 -23.14 -2.76
CA ILE A 5 22.08 -22.39 -2.65
C ILE A 5 21.14 -22.99 -3.71
N GLY A 6 20.57 -24.15 -3.40
CA GLY A 6 19.56 -24.81 -4.20
C GLY A 6 18.28 -23.97 -4.26
N PRO A 7 17.42 -24.18 -5.28
CA PRO A 7 16.12 -23.54 -5.29
C PRO A 7 15.38 -24.00 -4.05
N GLY A 8 14.94 -23.04 -3.22
CA GLY A 8 14.20 -23.32 -1.99
C GLY A 8 12.94 -24.18 -2.22
N PRO A 9 12.24 -24.55 -1.14
CA PRO A 9 11.18 -25.56 -1.18
C PRO A 9 10.16 -25.30 -2.29
N THR A 10 10.04 -26.27 -3.20
CA THR A 10 9.11 -26.33 -4.35
C THR A 10 7.67 -26.57 -3.90
N GLY A 11 7.17 -25.72 -2.99
CA GLY A 11 5.83 -25.82 -2.40
C GLY A 11 5.14 -24.47 -2.16
N ILE A 12 5.74 -23.36 -2.59
CA ILE A 12 5.15 -22.04 -2.45
C ILE A 12 4.16 -21.83 -3.61
N SER A 13 2.87 -21.91 -3.32
CA SER A 13 1.82 -21.53 -4.28
C SER A 13 2.04 -20.07 -4.70
N LEU A 14 2.56 -19.87 -5.92
CA LEU A 14 2.88 -18.56 -6.48
C LEU A 14 1.63 -17.71 -6.77
N THR A 15 0.44 -18.28 -6.67
CA THR A 15 -0.84 -17.58 -6.86
C THR A 15 -0.99 -16.37 -5.93
N ASN A 16 -0.42 -16.44 -4.73
CA ASN A 16 -0.46 -15.35 -3.74
C ASN A 16 0.77 -14.45 -3.78
N ILE A 17 1.72 -14.69 -4.68
CA ILE A 17 2.94 -13.91 -4.78
C ILE A 17 2.73 -12.78 -5.80
N LYS A 18 2.96 -11.54 -5.37
CA LYS A 18 2.89 -10.32 -6.19
C LYS A 18 4.27 -9.64 -6.19
N VAL A 19 4.43 -8.64 -7.07
CA VAL A 19 5.63 -7.80 -7.15
C VAL A 19 5.26 -6.40 -6.66
N CYS A 20 6.07 -5.84 -5.75
CA CYS A 20 5.83 -4.51 -5.23
C CYS A 20 6.15 -3.45 -6.29
N VAL A 21 5.24 -2.50 -6.53
CA VAL A 21 5.44 -1.46 -7.55
C VAL A 21 6.63 -0.55 -7.23
N ARG A 22 6.88 -0.28 -5.94
CA ARG A 22 7.94 0.66 -5.53
C ARG A 22 9.33 0.04 -5.43
N CYS A 23 9.46 -1.14 -4.83
CA CYS A 23 10.77 -1.76 -4.58
C CYS A 23 11.06 -3.00 -5.44
N GLY A 24 10.09 -3.49 -6.23
CA GLY A 24 10.27 -4.66 -7.09
C GLY A 24 10.37 -6.00 -6.37
N LEU A 25 10.24 -6.05 -5.05
CA LEU A 25 10.33 -7.29 -4.28
C LEU A 25 9.12 -8.19 -4.55
N ARG A 26 9.36 -9.51 -4.66
CA ARG A 26 8.29 -10.52 -4.63
C ARG A 26 7.82 -10.73 -3.20
N TYR A 27 6.52 -10.67 -2.97
CA TYR A 27 5.93 -10.79 -1.63
C TYR A 27 4.59 -11.52 -1.66
N ASP A 28 4.21 -12.13 -0.54
CA ASP A 28 2.88 -12.73 -0.37
C ASP A 28 1.87 -11.64 0.01
N TRP A 29 0.90 -11.37 -0.87
CA TRP A 29 -0.08 -10.30 -0.65
C TRP A 29 -0.95 -10.55 0.58
N ARG A 30 -1.12 -11.81 1.02
CA ARG A 30 -1.92 -12.14 2.21
C ARG A 30 -1.23 -11.75 3.51
N LYS A 31 0.09 -11.58 3.48
CA LYS A 31 0.93 -11.19 4.61
C LYS A 31 1.37 -9.73 4.57
N SER A 32 1.04 -9.00 3.50
CA SER A 32 1.44 -7.60 3.38
C SER A 32 0.67 -6.73 4.40
N PRO A 33 1.36 -5.91 5.20
CA PRO A 33 0.73 -5.00 6.16
C PRO A 33 0.20 -3.71 5.52
N SER A 34 0.33 -3.51 4.21
CA SER A 34 -0.27 -2.34 3.53
C SER A 34 -1.77 -2.55 3.29
N THR A 35 -2.54 -1.47 3.29
CA THR A 35 -3.95 -1.52 2.89
C THR A 35 -4.08 -1.92 1.41
N LEU A 36 -3.18 -1.40 0.55
CA LEU A 36 -3.06 -1.80 -0.85
C LEU A 36 -2.14 -3.02 -1.03
N LYS A 37 -2.46 -4.09 -0.30
CA LYS A 37 -1.68 -5.35 -0.23
C LYS A 37 -1.46 -6.09 -1.53
N MET A 38 -2.17 -5.76 -2.61
CA MET A 38 -1.93 -6.34 -3.94
C MET A 38 -0.95 -5.51 -4.79
N THR A 39 -0.59 -4.32 -4.31
CA THR A 39 0.25 -3.33 -5.01
C THR A 39 1.59 -3.14 -4.29
N TYR A 40 1.57 -3.06 -2.96
CA TYR A 40 2.75 -2.82 -2.12
C TYR A 40 3.04 -3.98 -1.16
N CYS A 41 4.33 -4.22 -0.92
CA CYS A 41 4.77 -5.23 0.04
C CYS A 41 4.64 -4.79 1.51
N GLY A 42 4.31 -3.52 1.78
CA GLY A 42 4.09 -3.01 3.13
C GLY A 42 3.77 -1.51 3.15
N SER A 43 3.32 -1.04 4.31
CA SER A 43 2.86 0.35 4.54
C SER A 43 3.94 1.39 4.24
N LEU A 44 5.22 1.09 4.47
CA LEU A 44 6.33 1.97 4.12
C LEU A 44 6.43 2.21 2.61
N CYS A 45 6.22 1.16 1.81
CA CYS A 45 6.25 1.26 0.35
C CYS A 45 5.05 2.06 -0.14
N GLU A 46 3.85 1.79 0.40
CA GLU A 46 2.63 2.57 0.12
C GLU A 46 2.83 4.05 0.43
N ALA A 47 3.28 4.37 1.66
CA ALA A 47 3.42 5.74 2.14
C ALA A 47 4.37 6.60 1.31
N GLY A 48 5.49 6.07 0.83
CA GLY A 48 6.40 6.87 0.02
C GLY A 48 6.20 6.73 -1.49
N ASP A 49 5.22 5.96 -1.95
CA ASP A 49 4.73 6.09 -3.33
C ASP A 49 3.60 7.14 -3.41
N LEU A 50 2.66 7.07 -2.48
CA LEU A 50 1.47 7.94 -2.44
C LEU A 50 1.65 9.22 -1.62
N GLY A 51 2.65 9.26 -0.73
CA GLY A 51 2.82 10.31 0.28
C GLY A 51 2.02 10.09 1.57
N PHE A 52 1.15 9.08 1.61
CA PHE A 52 0.31 8.71 2.75
C PHE A 52 -0.05 7.21 2.71
N THR A 53 -0.58 6.67 3.81
CA THR A 53 -1.20 5.34 3.81
C THR A 53 -2.72 5.45 3.71
N LEU A 54 -3.37 4.49 3.04
CA LEU A 54 -4.82 4.51 2.90
C LEU A 54 -5.51 4.29 4.26
N ASP A 55 -4.89 3.51 5.15
CA ASP A 55 -5.34 3.35 6.54
C ASP A 55 -5.43 4.69 7.29
N ALA A 56 -4.44 5.57 7.12
CA ALA A 56 -4.45 6.89 7.76
C ALA A 56 -5.63 7.76 7.27
N LEU A 57 -5.99 7.67 5.99
CA LEU A 57 -7.15 8.39 5.45
C LEU A 57 -8.48 7.83 5.97
N LEU A 58 -8.57 6.51 6.18
CA LEU A 58 -9.78 5.86 6.68
C LEU A 58 -10.03 6.15 8.16
N GLN A 59 -8.97 6.39 8.93
CA GLN A 59 -9.05 6.76 10.34
C GLN A 59 -9.32 8.25 10.56
N LEU A 60 -9.10 9.09 9.54
CA LEU A 60 -9.32 10.53 9.62
C LEU A 60 -10.82 10.81 9.79
N LYS A 61 -11.21 11.36 10.93
CA LYS A 61 -12.59 11.85 11.09
C LYS A 61 -12.69 13.23 10.46
N ARG A 62 -13.87 13.55 9.93
CA ARG A 62 -14.15 14.88 9.36
C ARG A 62 -13.98 16.01 10.39
N GLU A 63 -14.03 15.68 11.67
CA GLU A 63 -13.80 16.53 12.83
C GLU A 63 -12.33 16.97 12.94
N ASP A 64 -11.40 16.13 12.50
CA ASP A 64 -9.94 16.34 12.57
C ASP A 64 -9.44 17.18 11.38
N VAL A 65 -10.27 17.38 10.36
CA VAL A 65 -9.95 18.20 9.20
C VAL A 65 -10.12 19.66 9.57
N ILE A 66 -8.99 20.36 9.75
CA ILE A 66 -9.00 21.83 9.85
C ILE A 66 -9.64 22.34 8.55
N PRO A 67 -10.76 23.09 8.61
CA PRO A 67 -11.42 23.56 7.41
C PRO A 67 -10.42 24.37 6.59
N ALA A 68 -10.13 23.90 5.38
CA ALA A 68 -9.38 24.67 4.40
C ALA A 68 -10.12 26.00 4.24
N LYS A 69 -9.50 27.08 4.71
CA LYS A 69 -10.06 28.42 4.65
C LYS A 69 -10.15 28.81 3.16
N GLY A 70 -11.33 28.66 2.55
CA GLY A 70 -11.63 29.15 1.20
C GLY A 70 -12.08 28.12 0.16
N ALA A 71 -13.02 27.23 0.47
CA ALA A 71 -13.85 26.61 -0.58
C ALA A 71 -15.14 27.42 -0.72
N GLU A 72 -15.06 28.57 -1.39
CA GLU A 72 -16.23 29.26 -1.91
C GLU A 72 -16.93 28.32 -2.89
N ALA A 73 -18.03 27.73 -2.43
CA ALA A 73 -19.01 27.09 -3.29
C ALA A 73 -19.63 28.19 -4.15
N GLU A 74 -19.26 28.23 -5.43
CA GLU A 74 -20.06 28.92 -6.44
C GLU A 74 -21.39 28.14 -6.55
N PRO A 75 -22.55 28.72 -6.18
CA PRO A 75 -23.80 28.02 -6.37
C PRO A 75 -24.12 28.02 -7.87
N ALA A 76 -24.10 26.83 -8.45
CA ALA A 76 -24.67 26.58 -9.77
C ALA A 76 -26.12 27.08 -9.76
N THR A 77 -26.35 28.18 -10.46
CA THR A 77 -27.67 28.77 -10.67
C THR A 77 -28.26 28.09 -11.92
N VAL A 78 -29.42 27.45 -11.77
CA VAL A 78 -30.32 27.08 -12.89
C VAL A 78 -31.69 27.64 -12.59
#